data_AF-A0A9D2BNI6-F1
#
_entry.id   AF-A0A9D2BNI6-F1
#
_cell.length_a   1.000
_cell.length_b   1.000
_cell.length_c   1.000
_cell.angle_alpha   90.00
_cell.angle_beta   90.00
_cell.angle_gamma   90.00
#
_symmetry.space_group_name_H-M   'P 1'
#
loop_
_entity.id
_entity.type
_entity.pdbx_description
1 polymer ?
#
loop_
_entity_poly.entity_id
_entity_poly.type
_entity_poly.pdbx_seq_one_letter_code
_entity_poly.pdbx_strand_id
1 'polypeptide(L)'
;MERITSFSVDHTKLTKGVYISRVDDNLTTYDIRMTTPNIEPALKPEAAHTIEHIGATLLRNGKYRDKIIYFGPMGCMTGFYLITKDLDFDTVIELVKET
;
A
#
# COMPACT_ATOMS: atom_id res chain seq x y z
N MET A 1 16.09 -19.56 6.47
CA MET A 1 15.66 -18.18 6.77
C MET A 1 14.18 -18.10 6.51
N GLU A 2 13.39 -17.64 7.48
CA GLU A 2 11.97 -17.36 7.25
C GLU A 2 11.85 -16.15 6.33
N ARG A 3 11.13 -16.31 5.22
CA ARG A 3 10.90 -15.22 4.27
C ARG A 3 9.79 -14.35 4.80
N ILE A 4 9.99 -13.03 4.76
CA ILE A 4 8.88 -12.08 4.92
C ILE A 4 7.89 -12.25 3.77
N THR A 5 6.61 -11.93 4.00
CA THR A 5 5.53 -12.26 3.06
C THR A 5 5.77 -11.73 1.65
N SER A 6 6.28 -10.50 1.52
CA SER A 6 6.62 -9.92 0.20
C SER A 6 7.63 -10.76 -0.58
N PHE A 7 8.62 -11.37 0.08
CA PHE A 7 9.65 -12.20 -0.58
C PHE A 7 9.14 -13.60 -0.94
N SER A 8 7.91 -13.93 -0.57
CA SER A 8 7.22 -15.16 -0.97
C SER A 8 6.30 -14.95 -2.18
N VAL A 9 6.11 -13.70 -2.63
CA VAL A 9 5.28 -13.34 -3.79
C VAL A 9 6.07 -13.41 -5.09
N ASP A 10 5.44 -13.97 -6.13
CA ASP A 10 5.96 -13.96 -7.50
C ASP A 10 5.71 -12.59 -8.15
N HIS A 11 6.73 -11.73 -8.11
CA HIS A 11 6.66 -10.36 -8.64
C HIS A 11 6.52 -10.30 -10.17
N THR A 12 6.76 -11.41 -10.88
CA THR A 12 6.56 -11.47 -12.34
C THR A 12 5.09 -11.52 -12.73
N LYS A 13 4.21 -11.84 -11.78
CA LYS A 13 2.75 -11.93 -11.97
C LYS A 13 1.98 -10.75 -11.37
N LEU A 14 2.65 -9.87 -10.63
CA LEU A 14 2.03 -8.68 -10.04
C LEU A 14 1.85 -7.59 -11.10
N THR A 15 0.69 -6.96 -11.08
CA THR A 15 0.36 -5.79 -11.91
C THR A 15 -0.04 -4.63 -11.01
N LYS A 16 -0.40 -3.48 -11.58
CA LYS A 16 -1.03 -2.39 -10.83
C LYS A 16 -2.31 -2.89 -10.16
N GLY A 17 -2.56 -2.45 -8.93
CA GLY A 17 -3.72 -2.88 -8.15
C GLY A 17 -3.50 -2.79 -6.65
N VAL A 18 -4.50 -3.23 -5.89
CA VAL A 18 -4.45 -3.31 -4.43
C VAL A 18 -4.57 -4.77 -4.03
N TYR A 19 -3.65 -5.24 -3.19
CA TYR A 19 -3.58 -6.63 -2.75
C TYR A 19 -3.47 -6.69 -1.23
N ILE A 20 -3.99 -7.76 -0.62
CA ILE A 20 -3.70 -8.06 0.78
C ILE A 20 -2.29 -8.65 0.83
N SER A 21 -1.36 -7.93 1.44
CA SER A 21 0.02 -8.38 1.61
C SER A 21 0.17 -9.31 2.81
N ARG A 22 -0.42 -8.94 3.96
CA ARG A 22 -0.43 -9.76 5.17
C ARG A 22 -1.58 -9.35 6.08
N VAL A 23 -2.00 -10.26 6.95
CA VAL A 23 -2.98 -10.03 8.02
C VAL A 23 -2.34 -10.46 9.34
N ASP A 24 -2.22 -9.53 10.29
CA ASP A 24 -1.73 -9.78 11.64
C ASP A 24 -2.86 -9.42 12.63
N ASP A 25 -3.60 -10.42 13.11
CA ASP A 25 -4.79 -10.25 13.95
C ASP A 25 -5.82 -9.30 13.34
N ASN A 26 -5.91 -8.07 13.87
CA ASN A 26 -6.82 -7.03 13.42
C ASN A 26 -6.16 -5.98 12.50
N LEU A 27 -4.89 -6.17 12.15
CA LEU A 27 -4.15 -5.32 11.23
C LEU A 27 -4.05 -5.98 9.87
N THR A 28 -4.40 -5.23 8.82
CA THR A 28 -4.21 -5.66 7.44
C THR A 28 -3.22 -4.74 6.76
N THR A 29 -2.18 -5.31 6.16
CA THR A 29 -1.25 -4.58 5.28
C THR A 29 -1.67 -4.77 3.83
N TYR A 30 -1.96 -3.68 3.15
CA TYR A 30 -2.30 -3.65 1.74
C TYR A 30 -1.10 -3.19 0.91
N ASP A 31 -0.82 -3.93 -0.14
CA ASP A 31 0.13 -3.60 -1.19
C ASP A 31 -0.60 -2.82 -2.27
N ILE A 32 -0.33 -1.52 -2.37
CA ILE A 32 -0.88 -0.63 -3.39
C ILE A 32 0.18 -0.49 -4.49
N ARG A 33 0.01 -1.24 -5.56
CA ARG A 33 0.95 -1.34 -6.67
C ARG A 33 0.66 -0.27 -7.73
N MET A 34 1.60 0.65 -7.91
CA MET A 34 1.49 1.78 -8.84
C MET A 34 2.16 1.50 -10.18
N THR A 35 3.19 0.65 -10.20
CA THR A 35 3.90 0.24 -11.41
C THR A 35 4.18 -1.27 -11.40
N THR A 36 4.20 -1.86 -12.58
CA THR A 36 4.46 -3.28 -12.80
C THR A 36 5.92 -3.58 -12.49
N PRO A 37 6.23 -4.43 -11.49
CA PRO A 37 7.60 -4.65 -11.03
C PRO A 37 8.54 -5.09 -12.17
N ASN A 38 9.70 -4.44 -12.26
CA ASN A 38 10.76 -4.75 -13.25
C ASN A 38 10.34 -4.63 -14.73
N ILE A 39 9.17 -4.06 -15.03
CA ILE A 39 8.67 -3.85 -16.40
C ILE A 39 8.45 -2.35 -16.65
N GLU A 40 7.72 -1.68 -15.77
CA GLU A 40 7.50 -0.24 -15.87
C GLU A 40 8.54 0.52 -15.06
N PRO A 41 8.88 1.77 -15.45
CA PRO A 41 9.75 2.63 -14.65
C PRO A 41 9.23 2.75 -13.21
N ALA A 42 10.13 2.60 -12.24
CA ALA A 42 9.81 2.89 -10.86
C ALA A 42 9.45 4.38 -10.69
N LEU A 43 8.66 4.69 -9.67
CA LEU A 43 8.39 6.06 -9.27
C LEU A 43 9.70 6.76 -8.92
N LYS A 44 9.80 8.04 -9.27
CA LYS A 44 10.90 8.86 -8.76
C LYS A 44 10.73 9.07 -7.25
N PRO A 45 11.79 9.03 -6.44
CA PRO A 45 11.70 9.23 -5.00
C PRO A 45 10.95 10.50 -4.61
N GLU A 46 11.18 11.62 -5.31
CA GLU A 46 10.50 12.89 -5.05
C GLU A 46 8.99 12.83 -5.31
N ALA A 47 8.55 12.06 -6.32
CA ALA A 47 7.14 11.84 -6.60
C ALA A 47 6.51 10.92 -5.54
N ALA A 48 7.20 9.83 -5.19
CA ALA A 48 6.74 8.91 -4.16
C ALA A 48 6.59 9.60 -2.79
N HIS A 49 7.55 10.44 -2.42
CA HIS A 49 7.53 11.25 -1.20
C HIS A 49 6.40 12.28 -1.20
N THR A 50 6.13 12.92 -2.35
CA THR A 50 4.99 13.84 -2.48
C THR A 50 3.66 13.11 -2.27
N ILE A 51 3.49 11.93 -2.88
CA ILE A 51 2.30 11.09 -2.70
C ILE A 51 2.17 10.61 -1.26
N GLU A 52 3.28 10.22 -0.61
CA GLU A 52 3.30 9.85 0.81
C GLU A 52 2.69 10.96 1.69
N HIS A 53 3.15 12.20 1.53
CA HIS A 53 2.63 13.34 2.29
C HIS A 53 1.15 13.62 2.03
N ILE A 54 0.72 13.61 0.76
CA ILE A 54 -0.69 13.84 0.39
C ILE A 54 -1.57 12.73 0.95
N GLY A 55 -1.23 11.47 0.66
CA GLY A 55 -2.02 10.31 1.09
C GLY A 55 -2.08 10.19 2.61
N ALA A 56 -0.95 10.34 3.32
CA ALA A 56 -0.94 10.30 4.78
C ALA A 56 -1.81 11.42 5.39
N THR A 57 -1.80 12.62 4.80
CA THR A 57 -2.62 13.74 5.25
C THR A 57 -4.11 13.45 5.05
N LEU A 58 -4.51 13.02 3.85
CA LEU A 58 -5.92 12.75 3.54
C LEU A 58 -6.46 11.56 4.35
N LEU A 59 -5.73 10.45 4.42
CA LEU A 59 -6.13 9.25 5.17
C LEU A 59 -6.30 9.55 6.67
N ARG A 60 -5.37 10.30 7.27
CA ARG A 60 -5.43 10.65 8.71
C ARG A 60 -6.39 11.78 9.06
N ASN A 61 -6.95 12.48 8.07
CA ASN A 61 -8.02 13.45 8.28
C ASN A 61 -9.39 12.97 7.78
N GLY A 62 -9.45 11.78 7.18
CA GLY A 62 -10.67 11.21 6.63
C GLY A 62 -11.57 10.50 7.65
N LYS A 63 -12.64 9.90 7.12
CA LYS A 63 -13.67 9.16 7.89
C LYS A 63 -13.08 8.05 8.77
N TYR A 64 -12.05 7.37 8.30
CA TYR A 64 -11.44 6.21 8.96
C TYR A 64 -10.11 6.53 9.65
N ARG A 65 -9.83 7.79 9.98
CA ARG A 65 -8.54 8.22 10.57
C ARG A 65 -8.05 7.36 11.74
N ASP A 66 -8.95 6.93 12.63
CA ASP A 66 -8.63 6.16 13.83
C ASP A 66 -8.30 4.68 13.50
N LYS A 67 -8.48 4.27 12.25
CA LYS A 67 -8.14 2.96 11.70
C LYS A 67 -6.89 2.96 10.83
N ILE A 68 -6.26 4.12 10.58
CA ILE A 68 -5.05 4.23 9.75
C ILE A 68 -3.79 4.10 10.62
N ILE A 69 -3.05 3.01 10.44
CA ILE A 69 -1.82 2.75 11.17
C ILE A 69 -0.63 3.36 10.45
N TYR A 70 -0.51 3.14 9.14
CA TYR A 70 0.62 3.58 8.33
C TYR A 70 0.25 3.76 6.86
N PHE A 71 0.86 4.72 6.18
CA PHE A 71 0.90 4.83 4.73
C PHE A 71 2.30 5.32 4.34
N GLY A 72 2.97 4.64 3.41
CA GLY A 72 4.28 5.07 2.95
C GLY A 72 4.87 4.20 1.83
N PRO A 73 5.92 4.68 1.15
CA PRO A 73 6.43 4.08 -0.06
C PRO A 73 7.18 2.77 0.22
N MET A 74 7.09 1.84 -0.72
CA MET A 74 7.97 0.67 -0.73
C MET A 74 9.36 1.08 -1.21
N GLY A 75 10.42 0.50 -0.62
CA GLY A 75 11.81 0.80 -1.01
C GLY A 75 12.14 0.54 -2.49
N CYS A 76 11.40 -0.35 -3.15
CA CYS A 76 11.53 -0.60 -4.59
C CYS A 76 10.84 0.44 -5.49
N MET A 77 10.16 1.44 -4.90
CA MET A 77 9.51 2.56 -5.58
C MET A 77 8.47 2.16 -6.64
N THR A 78 7.83 1.00 -6.47
CA THR A 78 6.76 0.54 -7.38
C THR A 78 5.37 0.65 -6.77
N GLY A 79 5.26 1.12 -5.52
CA GLY A 79 4.01 1.16 -4.79
C GLY A 79 4.16 1.64 -3.35
N PHE A 80 3.08 1.49 -2.59
CA PHE A 80 2.96 1.92 -1.19
C PHE A 80 2.40 0.79 -0.34
N TYR A 81 2.74 0.79 0.94
CA TYR A 81 2.01 0.00 1.94
C TYR A 81 1.02 0.90 2.66
N LEU A 82 -0.22 0.43 2.76
CA LEU A 82 -1.24 0.96 3.66
C LEU A 82 -1.51 -0.08 4.74
N ILE A 83 -1.41 0.30 6.01
CA ILE A 83 -1.77 -0.59 7.13
C ILE A 83 -3.00 -0.02 7.80
N THR A 84 -4.07 -0.81 7.87
CA THR A 84 -5.31 -0.43 8.53
C THR A 84 -5.67 -1.41 9.64
N LYS A 85 -6.56 -0.96 10.52
CA LYS A 85 -7.10 -1.75 11.61
C LYS A 85 -8.60 -1.97 11.43
N ASP A 86 -9.08 -3.21 11.53
CA ASP A 86 -10.50 -3.58 11.45
C ASP A 86 -11.26 -3.03 10.21
N LEU A 87 -10.60 -2.89 9.05
CA LEU A 87 -11.27 -2.53 7.79
C LEU A 87 -11.27 -3.71 6.83
N ASP A 88 -12.41 -3.94 6.17
CA ASP A 88 -12.52 -4.93 5.10
C ASP A 88 -11.88 -4.43 3.79
N PHE A 89 -11.68 -5.37 2.87
CA PHE A 89 -11.01 -5.09 1.60
C PHE A 89 -11.79 -4.10 0.73
N ASP A 90 -13.11 -4.24 0.65
CA ASP A 90 -13.96 -3.36 -0.17
C ASP A 90 -13.92 -1.91 0.32
N THR A 91 -13.97 -1.70 1.64
CA THR A 91 -13.81 -0.37 2.25
C THR A 91 -12.46 0.25 1.92
N VAL A 92 -11.39 -0.55 1.92
CA VAL A 92 -10.05 -0.05 1.59
C VAL A 92 -9.92 0.27 0.11
N ILE A 93 -10.54 -0.51 -0.78
CA ILE A 93 -10.59 -0.20 -2.21
C ILE A 93 -11.24 1.16 -2.45
N GLU A 94 -12.39 1.43 -1.82
CA GLU A 94 -13.07 2.72 -1.97
C GLU A 94 -12.24 3.85 -1.34
N LEU A 95 -11.64 3.63 -0.17
CA LEU A 95 -10.76 4.60 0.47
C LEU A 95 -9.58 5.00 -0.43
N VAL A 96 -8.94 4.04 -1.11
CA VAL A 96 -7.81 4.30 -2.01
C VAL A 96 -8.24 5.01 -3.29
N LYS A 97 -9.49 4.86 -3.75
CA LYS A 97 -10.01 5.57 -4.93
C LYS A 97 -10.42 7.01 -4.62
N GLU A 98 -10.95 7.25 -3.43
CA GLU A 98 -11.46 8.57 -2.99
C GLU A 98 -10.35 9.50 -2.50
N THR A 99 -9.20 8.94 -2.12
CA THR A 99 -8.02 9.66 -1.61
C THR A 99 -7.07 10.04 -2.73
#